data_AF-A0AB35F3F4-F1
#
_entry.id   AF-A0AB35F3F4-F1
#
_cell.length_a   1.000
_cell.length_b   1.000
_cell.length_c   1.000
_cell.angle_alpha   90.00
_cell.angle_beta   90.00
_cell.angle_gamma   90.00
#
_symmetry.space_group_name_H-M   'P 1'
#
loop_
_entity.id
_entity.type
_entity.pdbx_description
1 polymer ?
#
loop_
_entity_poly.entity_id
_entity_poly.type
_entity_poly.pdbx_seq_one_letter_code
_entity_poly.pdbx_strand_id
1 'polypeptide(L)'
;MADRLTVVSGNEKQKKWPKEGDVFYFQLNDGRLGYGMVALGKIDVGPFKNAIVIYIYDYFTPSLQEDAVLAKDNLLLPPIITDNSCWKNGYLVTFKTIETSEVDILPQHYFKNPVRNKIYDQHGVPIESPTENIPVGEESIQFCKSIIKSIESFVN
;
A
#
# COMPACT_ATOMS: atom_id res chain seq x y z
N MET A 1 -22.71 10.73 -3.86
CA MET A 1 -21.90 10.30 -5.02
C MET A 1 -20.89 9.29 -4.48
N ALA A 2 -20.53 8.26 -5.25
CA ALA A 2 -19.53 7.31 -4.76
C ALA A 2 -18.15 7.99 -4.74
N ASP A 3 -17.41 7.82 -3.65
CA ASP A 3 -16.03 8.25 -3.50
C ASP A 3 -15.16 7.45 -4.46
N ARG A 4 -14.43 8.18 -5.32
CA ARG A 4 -13.59 7.61 -6.39
C ARG A 4 -12.20 8.21 -6.36
N LEU A 5 -11.19 7.42 -6.70
CA LEU A 5 -9.84 7.97 -6.84
C LEU A 5 -9.72 8.78 -8.12
N THR A 6 -9.09 9.93 -8.02
CA THR A 6 -8.77 10.80 -9.15
C THR A 6 -7.27 10.85 -9.39
N VAL A 7 -6.87 11.03 -10.65
CA VAL A 7 -5.47 11.29 -11.00
C VAL A 7 -5.03 12.60 -10.35
N VAL A 8 -3.95 12.55 -9.58
CA VAL A 8 -3.38 13.72 -8.92
C VAL A 8 -2.70 14.57 -9.99
N SER A 9 -3.33 15.66 -10.39
CA SER A 9 -2.78 16.59 -11.38
C SER A 9 -1.74 17.49 -10.71
N GLY A 10 -0.52 17.01 -10.57
CA GLY A 10 0.56 17.81 -9.98
C GLY A 10 1.77 16.96 -9.66
N ASN A 11 2.92 17.38 -10.18
CA ASN A 11 4.23 16.73 -10.16
C ASN A 11 4.38 15.57 -11.15
N GLU A 12 5.46 15.63 -11.92
CA GLU A 12 5.83 14.71 -12.99
C GLU A 12 5.57 13.26 -12.60
N LYS A 13 4.94 12.48 -13.49
CA LYS A 13 4.80 11.02 -13.35
C LYS A 13 6.03 10.46 -12.67
N GLN A 14 5.89 9.88 -11.49
CA GLN A 14 7.04 9.37 -10.77
C GLN A 14 7.56 8.13 -11.49
N LYS A 15 8.54 8.36 -12.36
CA LYS A 15 9.21 7.32 -13.15
C LYS A 15 10.11 6.44 -12.31
N LYS A 16 10.47 6.91 -11.11
CA LYS A 16 11.32 6.16 -10.17
C LYS A 16 10.52 5.01 -9.55
N TRP A 17 11.20 3.89 -9.33
CA TRP A 17 10.62 2.79 -8.56
C TRP A 17 10.50 3.22 -7.09
N PRO A 18 9.32 3.09 -6.45
CA PRO A 18 9.14 3.40 -5.04
C PRO A 18 10.06 2.56 -4.15
N LYS A 19 10.48 3.12 -3.03
CA LYS A 19 11.40 2.48 -2.09
C LYS A 19 10.79 2.43 -0.70
N GLU A 20 11.30 1.53 0.14
CA GLU A 20 10.93 1.45 1.56
C GLU A 20 11.01 2.82 2.23
N GLY A 21 10.00 3.13 3.04
CA GLY A 21 9.86 4.41 3.71
C GLY A 21 9.27 5.53 2.85
N ASP A 22 9.09 5.33 1.54
CA ASP A 22 8.38 6.30 0.70
C ASP A 22 6.93 6.42 1.17
N VAL A 23 6.56 7.64 1.57
CA VAL A 23 5.20 8.01 1.93
C VAL A 23 4.56 8.70 0.73
N PHE A 24 3.39 8.21 0.37
CA PHE A 24 2.62 8.68 -0.77
C PHE A 24 1.21 9.09 -0.35
N TYR A 25 0.58 9.90 -1.20
CA TYR A 25 -0.82 10.25 -1.06
C TYR A 25 -1.59 9.94 -2.36
N PHE A 26 -2.91 9.83 -2.22
CA PHE A 26 -3.87 9.73 -3.31
C PHE A 26 -5.04 10.67 -3.04
N GLN A 27 -5.74 11.07 -4.09
CA GLN A 27 -6.85 12.03 -3.98
C GLN A 27 -8.18 11.36 -4.31
N LEU A 28 -9.17 11.58 -3.46
CA LEU A 28 -10.57 11.26 -3.72
C LEU A 28 -11.23 12.38 -4.54
N ASN A 29 -12.27 12.04 -5.28
CA ASN A 29 -13.04 12.96 -6.13
C ASN A 29 -13.71 14.11 -5.35
N ASP A 30 -13.92 13.96 -4.04
CA ASP A 30 -14.41 15.00 -3.15
C ASP A 30 -13.31 15.96 -2.65
N GLY A 31 -12.06 15.73 -3.05
CA GLY A 31 -10.90 16.54 -2.74
C GLY A 31 -10.08 16.06 -1.55
N ARG A 32 -10.57 15.11 -0.73
CA ARG A 32 -9.79 14.56 0.38
C ARG A 32 -8.56 13.80 -0.12
N LEU A 33 -7.48 13.88 0.65
CA LEU A 33 -6.25 13.14 0.43
C LEU A 33 -6.15 12.00 1.43
N GLY A 34 -5.98 10.78 0.92
CA GLY A 34 -5.62 9.60 1.70
C GLY A 34 -4.11 9.32 1.60
N TYR A 35 -3.58 8.58 2.58
CA TYR A 35 -2.14 8.34 2.71
C TYR A 35 -1.81 6.85 2.66
N GLY A 36 -0.61 6.57 2.17
CA GLY A 36 -0.03 5.25 2.19
C GLY A 36 1.48 5.32 2.26
N MET A 37 2.10 4.15 2.40
CA MET A 37 3.54 4.04 2.54
C MET A 37 4.04 2.72 1.96
N VAL A 38 5.24 2.75 1.41
CA VAL A 38 5.97 1.54 1.03
C VAL A 38 6.63 0.94 2.27
N ALA A 39 6.04 -0.14 2.80
CA ALA A 39 6.51 -0.79 4.02
C ALA A 39 7.69 -1.73 3.78
N LEU A 40 7.68 -2.45 2.64
CA LEU A 40 8.78 -3.32 2.22
C LEU A 40 9.00 -3.19 0.71
N GLY A 41 10.24 -3.36 0.27
CA GLY A 41 10.63 -3.28 -1.12
C GLY A 41 11.43 -4.50 -1.56
N LYS A 42 11.50 -4.70 -2.87
CA LYS A 42 12.31 -5.76 -3.50
C LYS A 42 11.94 -7.17 -3.02
N ILE A 43 10.65 -7.43 -2.80
CA ILE A 43 10.18 -8.79 -2.50
C ILE A 43 9.89 -9.56 -3.79
N ASP A 44 10.05 -10.88 -3.72
CA ASP A 44 9.78 -11.79 -4.82
C ASP A 44 8.52 -12.60 -4.51
N VAL A 45 7.57 -12.61 -5.45
CA VAL A 45 6.26 -13.24 -5.26
C VAL A 45 5.94 -14.09 -6.49
N GLY A 46 6.12 -15.40 -6.35
CA GLY A 46 6.02 -16.33 -7.48
C GLY A 46 6.97 -15.92 -8.63
N PRO A 47 6.47 -15.70 -9.86
CA PRO A 47 7.30 -15.27 -10.99
C PRO A 47 7.63 -13.76 -10.98
N PHE A 48 6.98 -12.97 -10.12
CA PHE A 48 7.17 -11.52 -10.09
C PHE A 48 8.35 -11.16 -9.20
N LYS A 49 9.24 -10.33 -9.76
CA LYS A 49 10.46 -9.86 -9.11
C LYS A 49 10.35 -8.38 -8.76
N ASN A 50 11.02 -7.97 -7.70
CA ASN A 50 11.11 -6.58 -7.24
C ASN A 50 9.78 -5.94 -6.86
N ALA A 51 8.80 -6.73 -6.43
CA ALA A 51 7.54 -6.19 -5.93
C ALA A 51 7.76 -5.40 -4.63
N ILE A 52 6.77 -4.60 -4.27
CA ILE A 52 6.76 -3.80 -3.04
C ILE A 52 5.52 -4.16 -2.22
N VAL A 53 5.63 -4.04 -0.91
CA VAL A 53 4.50 -4.10 0.01
C VAL A 53 4.14 -2.68 0.39
N ILE A 54 2.88 -2.32 0.22
CA ILE A 54 2.35 -1.01 0.60
C ILE A 54 1.30 -1.15 1.71
N TYR A 55 1.23 -0.10 2.50
CA TYR A 55 0.15 0.16 3.44
C TYR A 55 -0.73 1.28 2.91
N ILE A 56 -2.03 1.15 3.12
CA ILE A 56 -3.02 2.20 2.90
C ILE A 56 -3.67 2.46 4.25
N TYR A 57 -3.56 3.68 4.75
CA TYR A 57 -4.03 4.04 6.09
C TYR A 57 -5.47 4.55 6.04
N ASP A 58 -6.24 4.29 7.09
CA ASP A 58 -7.55 4.92 7.30
C ASP A 58 -7.35 6.33 7.86
N TYR A 59 -6.79 7.20 7.02
CA TYR A 59 -6.42 8.56 7.37
C TYR A 59 -6.66 9.48 6.17
N PHE A 60 -7.62 10.40 6.31
CA PHE A 60 -8.05 11.30 5.25
C PHE A 60 -8.04 12.75 5.71
N THR A 61 -7.52 13.64 4.87
CA THR A 61 -7.35 15.06 5.20
C THR A 61 -7.74 15.96 4.03
N PRO A 62 -8.18 17.21 4.26
CA PRO A 62 -8.53 18.13 3.17
C PRO A 62 -7.31 18.71 2.42
N SER A 63 -6.10 18.56 2.97
CA SER A 63 -4.86 19.11 2.41
C SER A 63 -3.66 18.27 2.84
N LEU A 64 -2.56 18.35 2.09
CA LEU A 64 -1.36 17.56 2.37
C LEU A 64 -0.79 17.91 3.75
N GLN A 65 -0.54 16.90 4.57
CA GLN A 65 0.04 17.01 5.91
C GLN A 65 1.40 16.33 5.96
N GLU A 66 2.46 17.13 6.13
CA GLU A 66 3.83 16.61 6.19
C GLU A 66 4.14 15.91 7.52
N ASP A 67 3.40 16.23 8.58
CA ASP A 67 3.51 15.71 9.94
C ASP A 67 2.48 14.60 10.24
N ALA A 68 1.81 14.06 9.22
CA ALA A 68 0.87 12.96 9.37
C ALA A 68 1.52 11.77 10.09
N VAL A 69 0.91 11.36 11.21
CA VAL A 69 1.32 10.19 12.00
C VAL A 69 0.65 8.96 11.42
N LEU A 70 1.44 8.11 10.77
CA LEU A 70 0.97 6.90 10.08
C LEU A 70 1.28 5.67 10.93
N ALA A 71 0.28 5.17 11.66
CA ALA A 71 0.40 4.04 12.56
C ALA A 71 -0.04 2.72 11.90
N LYS A 72 0.72 1.64 12.09
CA LYS A 72 0.42 0.31 11.49
C LYS A 72 -0.90 -0.30 11.97
N ASP A 73 -1.43 0.17 13.08
CA ASP A 73 -2.70 -0.30 13.64
C ASP A 73 -3.90 0.41 13.01
N ASN A 74 -3.67 1.43 12.17
CA ASN A 74 -4.72 2.22 11.50
C ASN A 74 -4.70 2.00 9.96
N LEU A 75 -4.67 0.74 9.54
CA LEU A 75 -4.70 0.37 8.12
C LEU A 75 -6.15 0.28 7.61
N LEU A 76 -6.42 0.95 6.49
CA LEU A 76 -7.69 0.84 5.76
C LEU A 76 -7.78 -0.53 5.05
N LEU A 77 -6.65 -1.01 4.55
CA LEU A 77 -6.54 -2.26 3.81
C LEU A 77 -5.42 -3.12 4.42
N PRO A 78 -5.56 -4.46 4.43
CA PRO A 78 -4.43 -5.34 4.71
C PRO A 78 -3.22 -5.01 3.81
N PRO A 79 -1.99 -5.36 4.21
CA PRO A 79 -0.80 -5.11 3.40
C PRO A 79 -0.96 -5.61 1.96
N ILE A 80 -0.56 -4.78 1.00
CA ILE A 80 -0.78 -5.05 -0.43
C ILE A 80 0.55 -5.26 -1.13
N ILE A 81 0.70 -6.38 -1.82
CA ILE A 81 1.80 -6.61 -2.76
C ILE A 81 1.44 -5.92 -4.08
N THR A 82 2.32 -5.04 -4.57
CA THR A 82 2.10 -4.30 -5.83
C THR A 82 3.39 -4.09 -6.60
N ASP A 83 3.23 -3.60 -7.83
CA ASP A 83 4.28 -2.94 -8.61
C ASP A 83 4.16 -1.40 -8.53
N ASN A 84 4.94 -0.69 -9.36
CA ASN A 84 4.87 0.77 -9.45
C ASN A 84 3.80 1.31 -10.42
N SER A 85 2.81 0.50 -10.81
CA SER A 85 1.83 0.90 -11.84
C SER A 85 0.98 2.10 -11.41
N CYS A 86 0.62 2.23 -10.12
CA CYS A 86 -0.17 3.39 -9.68
C CYS A 86 0.57 4.72 -9.72
N TRP A 87 1.87 4.73 -9.42
CA TRP A 87 2.71 5.92 -9.58
C TRP A 87 2.83 6.32 -11.06
N LYS A 88 3.07 5.35 -11.94
CA LYS A 88 3.14 5.58 -13.40
C LYS A 88 1.84 6.17 -13.97
N ASN A 89 0.71 5.77 -13.39
CA ASN A 89 -0.63 6.23 -13.79
C ASN A 89 -1.08 7.51 -13.07
N GLY A 90 -0.28 8.04 -12.13
CA GLY A 90 -0.57 9.31 -11.44
C GLY A 90 -1.66 9.23 -10.35
N TYR A 91 -1.95 8.03 -9.84
CA TYR A 91 -2.92 7.86 -8.74
C TYR A 91 -2.25 7.93 -7.35
N LEU A 92 -0.98 7.51 -7.27
CA LEU A 92 -0.17 7.64 -6.07
C LEU A 92 0.99 8.60 -6.35
N VAL A 93 1.24 9.50 -5.40
CA VAL A 93 2.34 10.48 -5.48
C VAL A 93 3.15 10.42 -4.21
N THR A 94 4.42 10.00 -4.29
CA THR A 94 5.36 10.09 -3.16
C THR A 94 5.69 11.55 -2.88
N PHE A 95 5.61 11.95 -1.61
CA PHE A 95 5.90 13.35 -1.22
C PHE A 95 7.00 13.46 -0.17
N LYS A 96 7.27 12.40 0.59
CA LYS A 96 8.42 12.30 1.50
C LYS A 96 8.90 10.86 1.61
N THR A 97 10.11 10.69 2.12
CA THR A 97 10.67 9.39 2.50
C THR A 97 11.06 9.47 3.97
N ILE A 98 10.58 8.54 4.77
CA ILE A 98 10.92 8.40 6.19
C ILE A 98 12.02 7.33 6.31
N GLU A 99 13.00 7.54 7.19
CA GLU A 99 14.00 6.52 7.46
C GLU A 99 13.35 5.27 8.06
N THR A 100 13.71 4.08 7.57
CA THR A 100 13.07 2.82 7.96
C THR A 100 13.06 2.58 9.48
N SER A 101 14.05 3.08 10.22
CA SER A 101 14.13 2.98 11.68
C SER A 101 13.07 3.80 12.42
N GLU A 102 12.46 4.78 11.77
CA GLU A 102 11.46 5.69 12.34
C GLU A 102 10.03 5.31 11.94
N VAL A 103 9.88 4.30 11.08
CA VAL A 103 8.58 3.89 10.56
C VAL A 103 7.91 2.88 11.48
N ASP A 104 6.65 3.15 11.84
CA ASP A 104 5.81 2.17 12.50
C ASP A 104 5.26 1.15 11.49
N ILE A 105 5.98 0.03 11.33
CA ILE A 105 5.58 -1.10 10.47
C ILE A 105 5.17 -2.34 11.27
N LEU A 106 4.38 -3.21 10.64
CA LEU A 106 4.06 -4.53 11.18
C LEU A 106 5.35 -5.34 11.37
N PRO A 107 5.48 -6.11 12.47
CA PRO A 107 6.68 -6.90 12.74
C PRO A 107 6.85 -8.05 11.74
N GLN A 108 5.76 -8.48 11.09
CA GLN A 108 5.74 -9.49 10.05
C GLN A 108 4.60 -9.18 9.08
N HIS A 109 4.73 -9.62 7.82
CA HIS A 109 3.68 -9.51 6.83
C HIS A 109 3.24 -10.91 6.42
N TYR A 110 1.93 -11.13 6.39
CA TYR A 110 1.35 -12.39 5.97
C TYR A 110 0.49 -12.21 4.74
N PHE A 111 0.58 -13.15 3.81
CA PHE A 111 -0.14 -13.14 2.56
C PHE A 111 -0.76 -14.50 2.29
N LYS A 112 -2.07 -14.50 2.02
CA LYS A 112 -2.83 -15.71 1.75
C LYS A 112 -2.91 -15.97 0.25
N ASN A 113 -2.49 -17.16 -0.18
CA ASN A 113 -2.63 -17.61 -1.55
C ASN A 113 -4.10 -17.83 -1.90
N PRO A 114 -4.67 -17.12 -2.89
CA PRO A 114 -6.08 -17.25 -3.23
C PRO A 114 -6.43 -18.61 -3.85
N VAL A 115 -5.45 -19.32 -4.45
CA VAL A 115 -5.66 -20.63 -5.11
C VAL A 115 -5.42 -21.79 -4.14
N ARG A 116 -4.32 -21.74 -3.37
CA ARG A 116 -3.91 -22.82 -2.47
C ARG A 116 -4.51 -22.71 -1.07
N ASN A 117 -5.10 -21.57 -0.73
CA ASN A 117 -5.64 -21.27 0.60
C ASN A 117 -4.60 -21.45 1.73
N LYS A 118 -3.32 -21.25 1.42
CA LYS A 118 -2.19 -21.29 2.36
C LYS A 118 -1.69 -19.88 2.65
N ILE A 119 -1.15 -19.66 3.84
CA ILE A 119 -0.55 -18.38 4.24
C ILE A 119 0.96 -18.48 4.12
N TYR A 120 1.58 -17.41 3.63
CA TYR A 120 3.02 -17.26 3.49
C TYR A 120 3.45 -15.95 4.15
N ASP A 121 4.71 -15.87 4.59
CA ASP A 121 5.30 -14.60 4.99
C ASP A 121 5.86 -13.80 3.79
N GLN A 122 6.43 -12.62 4.06
CA GLN A 122 7.06 -11.78 3.02
C GLN A 122 8.24 -12.45 2.28
N HIS A 123 8.78 -13.56 2.78
CA HIS A 123 9.87 -14.31 2.16
C HIS A 123 9.36 -15.54 1.40
N GLY A 124 8.05 -15.76 1.34
CA GLY A 124 7.44 -16.92 0.68
C GLY A 124 7.54 -18.19 1.50
N VAL A 125 7.80 -18.10 2.80
CA VAL A 125 7.82 -19.25 3.72
C VAL A 125 6.38 -19.54 4.17
N PRO A 126 5.88 -20.78 4.04
CA PRO A 126 4.54 -21.12 4.49
C PRO A 126 4.40 -21.01 6.02
N ILE A 127 3.28 -20.44 6.47
CA ILE A 127 2.96 -20.21 7.88
C ILE A 127 1.69 -21.00 8.22
N GLU A 128 1.75 -21.83 9.25
CA GLU A 128 0.61 -22.62 9.72
C GLU A 128 -0.31 -21.81 10.65
N SER A 129 0.27 -20.91 11.43
CA SER A 129 -0.45 -20.07 12.40
C SER A 129 0.12 -18.66 12.37
N PRO A 130 -0.51 -17.72 11.65
CA PRO A 130 -0.06 -16.32 11.66
C PRO A 130 -0.21 -15.74 13.06
N THR A 131 0.67 -14.79 13.40
CA THR A 131 0.56 -14.05 14.66
C THR A 131 -0.80 -13.36 14.75
N GLU A 132 -1.43 -13.46 15.91
CA GLU A 132 -2.74 -12.86 16.17
C GLU A 132 -2.73 -11.34 15.92
N ASN A 133 -3.83 -10.80 15.43
CA ASN A 133 -4.02 -9.37 15.12
C ASN A 133 -3.13 -8.80 14.00
N ILE A 134 -2.30 -9.60 13.32
CA ILE A 134 -1.63 -9.14 12.11
C ILE A 134 -2.56 -9.34 10.91
N PRO A 135 -2.93 -8.28 10.17
CA PRO A 135 -3.77 -8.40 9.00
C PRO A 135 -3.09 -9.24 7.91
N VAL A 136 -3.86 -10.11 7.26
CA VAL A 136 -3.37 -11.01 6.21
C VAL A 136 -3.79 -10.44 4.86
N GLY A 137 -2.79 -10.07 4.04
CA GLY A 137 -2.99 -9.64 2.66
C GLY A 137 -3.22 -10.79 1.70
N GLU A 138 -3.34 -10.48 0.40
CA GLU A 138 -3.41 -11.48 -0.66
C GLU A 138 -2.01 -11.76 -1.22
N GLU A 139 -1.65 -13.04 -1.41
CA GLU A 139 -0.39 -13.45 -2.04
C GLU A 139 -0.50 -13.35 -3.58
N SER A 140 -0.68 -12.13 -4.07
CA SER A 140 -0.75 -11.82 -5.49
C SER A 140 -0.38 -10.36 -5.75
N ILE A 141 0.16 -10.07 -6.94
CA ILE A 141 0.42 -8.69 -7.35
C ILE A 141 -0.92 -8.01 -7.63
N GLN A 142 -1.23 -7.00 -6.83
CA GLN A 142 -2.37 -6.11 -7.05
C GLN A 142 -1.92 -4.95 -7.93
N PHE A 143 -2.28 -4.96 -9.20
CA PHE A 143 -2.03 -3.83 -10.11
C PHE A 143 -2.92 -2.64 -9.77
N CYS A 144 -2.57 -1.46 -10.29
CA CYS A 144 -3.21 -0.23 -9.88
C CYS A 144 -4.75 -0.21 -9.94
N LYS A 145 -5.34 -0.81 -10.97
CA LYS A 145 -6.80 -0.89 -11.10
C LYS A 145 -7.44 -1.69 -9.96
N SER A 146 -6.76 -2.72 -9.45
CA SER A 146 -7.23 -3.51 -8.31
C SER A 146 -7.15 -2.68 -7.03
N ILE A 147 -6.02 -2.02 -6.81
CA ILE A 147 -5.81 -1.15 -5.64
C ILE A 147 -6.87 -0.05 -5.57
N ILE A 148 -7.10 0.67 -6.68
CA ILE A 148 -8.13 1.71 -6.76
C ILE A 148 -9.50 1.15 -6.36
N LYS A 149 -9.90 0.01 -6.94
CA LYS A 149 -11.18 -0.62 -6.61
C LYS A 149 -11.28 -0.99 -5.13
N SER A 150 -10.21 -1.52 -4.54
CA SER A 150 -10.19 -1.87 -3.12
C SER A 150 -10.36 -0.62 -2.26
N ILE A 151 -9.62 0.46 -2.52
CA ILE A 151 -9.77 1.71 -1.76
C ILE A 151 -11.19 2.24 -1.92
N GLU A 152 -11.69 2.35 -3.15
CA GLU A 152 -13.06 2.81 -3.44
C GLU A 152 -14.11 1.97 -2.71
N SER A 153 -13.93 0.64 -2.61
CA SER A 153 -14.91 -0.21 -1.92
C SER A 153 -14.98 -0.01 -0.40
N PHE A 154 -13.94 0.57 0.21
CA PHE A 154 -13.88 0.84 1.65
C PHE A 154 -14.28 2.27 2.02
N VAL A 155 -14.07 3.24 1.12
CA VAL A 155 -14.47 4.64 1.35
C VAL A 155 -15.93 4.92 1.01
N ASN A 156 -16.61 3.99 0.32
CA ASN A 156 -18.04 4.04 -0.04
C ASN A 156 -18.92 3.33 0.99
#